data_AF-R7ZBP6-F1
#
_entry.id   AF-R7ZBP6-F1
#
_cell.length_a   1.000
_cell.length_b   1.000
_cell.length_c   1.000
_cell.angle_alpha   90.00
_cell.angle_beta   90.00
_cell.angle_gamma   90.00
#
_symmetry.space_group_name_H-M   'P 1'
#
loop_
_entity.id
_entity.type
_entity.pdbx_description
1 polymer ?
#
loop_
_entity_poly.entity_id
_entity_poly.type
_entity_poly.pdbx_seq_one_letter_code
_entity_poly.pdbx_strand_id
1 'polypeptide(L)' 'MHKYSKGWFVQQLRAKGIKLHPQLRMHLGLFKESELRNLYYRYVENEQVDTE' A
#
# COMPACT_ATOMS: atom_id res chain seq x y z
N MET A 1 -0.44 -11.42 -12.66
CA MET A 1 -1.14 -10.74 -11.55
C MET A 1 -1.99 -9.62 -12.14
N HIS A 2 -3.26 -9.50 -11.75
CA HIS A 2 -4.16 -8.46 -12.27
C HIS A 2 -3.91 -7.12 -11.57
N LYS A 3 -3.89 -6.02 -12.32
CA LYS A 3 -3.77 -4.66 -11.77
C LYS A 3 -4.94 -4.40 -10.80
N TYR A 4 -4.65 -3.72 -9.69
CA TYR A 4 -5.61 -3.44 -8.59
C TYR A 4 -6.16 -4.65 -7.83
N SER A 5 -5.56 -5.83 -7.99
CA SER A 5 -5.82 -6.94 -7.07
C SER A 5 -5.08 -6.75 -5.74
N LYS A 6 -5.56 -7.41 -4.67
CA LYS A 6 -4.88 -7.51 -3.37
C LYS A 6 -3.37 -7.74 -3.50
N GLY A 7 -2.95 -8.73 -4.28
CA GLY A 7 -1.54 -9.06 -4.46
C GLY A 7 -0.75 -8.00 -5.23
N TRP A 8 -1.41 -7.29 -6.15
CA TRP A 8 -0.82 -6.15 -6.84
C TRP A 8 -0.56 -4.99 -5.87
N PHE A 9 -1.52 -4.64 -5.00
CA PHE A 9 -1.31 -3.61 -3.98
C PHE A 9 -0.18 -3.96 -3.01
N VAL A 10 -0.11 -5.22 -2.54
CA VAL A 10 1.00 -5.67 -1.68
C VAL A 10 2.35 -5.49 -2.38
N GLN A 11 2.44 -5.80 -3.68
CA GLN A 11 3.68 -5.59 -4.43
C GLN A 11 4.05 -4.11 -4.55
N GLN A 12 3.10 -3.24 -4.89
CA GLN A 12 3.36 -1.79 -5.00
C GLN A 12 3.82 -1.19 -3.67
N LEU A 13 3.15 -1.55 -2.57
CA LEU A 13 3.53 -1.10 -1.23
C LEU A 13 4.93 -1.60 -0.84
N ARG A 14 5.24 -2.88 -1.10
CA ARG A 14 6.58 -3.44 -0.83
C ARG A 14 7.67 -2.78 -1.67
N ALA A 15 7.37 -2.43 -2.93
CA ALA A 15 8.32 -1.74 -3.81
C ALA A 15 8.69 -0.35 -3.27
N LYS A 16 7.78 0.32 -2.56
CA LYS A 16 8.03 1.56 -1.81
C LYS A 16 8.67 1.35 -0.43
N GLY A 17 9.06 0.12 -0.09
CA GLY A 17 9.66 -0.22 1.21
C GLY A 17 8.65 -0.46 2.33
N ILE A 18 7.34 -0.38 2.06
CA ILE A 18 6.28 -0.62 3.04
C ILE A 18 6.04 -2.13 3.13
N LYS A 19 6.71 -2.77 4.10
CA LYS A 19 6.58 -4.22 4.37
C LYS A 19 5.47 -4.53 5.37
N LEU A 20 5.18 -3.58 6.26
CA LEU A 20 4.20 -3.65 7.32
C LEU A 20 3.27 -2.44 7.23
N HIS A 21 2.07 -2.57 7.79
CA HIS A 21 1.18 -1.44 7.95
C HIS A 21 1.83 -0.40 8.88
N PRO A 22 1.94 0.89 8.49
CA PRO A 22 2.71 1.89 9.24
C PRO A 22 2.17 2.15 10.66
N GLN A 23 0.85 2.13 10.83
CA GLN A 23 0.22 2.32 12.14
C GLN A 23 0.14 1.01 12.95
N LEU A 24 -0.40 -0.04 12.36
CA LEU A 24 -0.69 -1.30 13.05
C LEU A 24 0.52 -2.25 13.15
N ARG A 25 1.61 -1.98 12.41
CA ARG A 25 2.83 -2.80 12.36
C ARG A 25 2.61 -4.28 12.03
N MET A 26 1.50 -4.60 11.35
CA MET A 26 1.17 -5.96 10.90
C MET A 26 1.50 -6.19 9.42
N HIS A 27 1.65 -7.45 9.02
CA HIS A 27 1.91 -7.82 7.63
C HIS A 27 0.76 -7.41 6.70
N LEU A 28 1.11 -6.82 5.55
CA LEU A 28 0.15 -6.41 4.51
C LEU A 28 -0.77 -7.55 4.04
N GLY A 29 -0.31 -8.81 4.12
CA GLY A 29 -1.10 -9.98 3.74
C GLY A 29 -2.36 -10.22 4.60
N LEU A 30 -2.37 -9.71 5.83
CA LEU A 30 -3.49 -9.84 6.78
C LEU A 30 -4.62 -8.84 6.53
N PHE A 31 -4.35 -7.81 5.73
CA PHE A 31 -5.31 -6.74 5.46
C PHE A 31 -6.20 -7.08 4.27
N LYS A 32 -7.42 -6.53 4.29
CA LYS A 32 -8.36 -6.59 3.17
C LYS A 32 -7.85 -5.73 2.02
N GLU A 33 -8.36 -6.00 0.81
CA GLU A 33 -7.99 -5.24 -0.38
C GLU A 33 -8.29 -3.74 -0.23
N SER A 34 -9.39 -3.38 0.42
CA SER A 34 -9.76 -1.98 0.70
C SER A 34 -8.68 -1.23 1.50
N GLU A 35 -8.12 -1.87 2.52
CA GLU A 35 -7.04 -1.29 3.34
C GLU A 35 -5.75 -1.14 2.55
N LEU A 36 -5.40 -2.15 1.75
CA LEU A 36 -4.22 -2.11 0.88
C LEU A 36 -4.34 -1.04 -0.21
N ARG A 37 -5.56 -0.88 -0.76
CA ARG A 37 -5.90 0.19 -1.69
C ARG A 37 -5.71 1.56 -1.04
N ASN A 38 -6.23 1.76 0.17
CA ASN A 38 -6.06 3.01 0.91
C ASN A 38 -4.59 3.33 1.21
N LEU A 39 -3.81 2.34 1.65
CA LEU A 39 -2.37 2.48 1.85
C LEU A 39 -1.67 2.84 0.54
N TYR A 40 -2.04 2.19 -0.57
CA TYR A 40 -1.48 2.48 -1.89
C TYR A 40 -1.73 3.93 -2.30
N TYR A 41 -2.98 4.41 -2.21
CA TYR A 41 -3.25 5.81 -2.51
C TYR A 41 -2.50 6.77 -1.59
N ARG A 42 -2.41 6.46 -0.29
CA ARG A 42 -1.78 7.34 0.68
C ARG A 42 -0.26 7.46 0.53
N TYR A 43 0.41 6.35 0.26
CA TYR A 43 1.88 6.27 0.30
C TYR A 43 2.54 6.01 -1.05
N VAL A 44 1.76 5.70 -2.09
CA VAL A 44 2.30 5.45 -3.43
C VAL A 44 1.81 6.50 -4.42
N GLU A 45 0.51 6.80 -4.45
CA GLU A 45 -0.03 7.83 -5.37
C GLU A 45 0.02 9.26 -4.80
N ASN A 46 -0.35 9.46 -3.53
CA ASN A 46 -0.35 10.78 -2.89
C ASN A 46 1.04 11.25 -2.41
N GLU A 47 2.10 10.45 -2.58
CA GLU A 47 3.48 10.90 -2.36
C GLU A 47 3.93 11.96 -3.39
N GLN A 48 3.04 12.37 -4.30
CA GLN A 48 3.24 13.45 -5.26
C GLN A 48 2.72 14.82 -4.77
N VAL A 49 2.10 14.91 -3.59
CA VAL A 49 1.41 16.14 -3.11
C VAL A 49 1.92 16.59 -1.73
N ASP A 50 3.23 16.54 -1.50
CA ASP A 50 3.88 17.25 -0.40
C ASP A 50 5.19 17.84 -0.91
N THR A 51 5.06 18.85 -1.78
CA THR A 51 6.12 19.77 -2.16
C THR A 51 5.49 21.13 -2.43
N GLU A 52 4.85 21.73 -1.42
CA GLU A 52 4.54 23.17 -1.38
C GLU A 52 4.66 23.69 0.05
#